data_AF-A0A1I2Z6M6-F1
#
_entry.id   AF-A0A1I2Z6M6-F1
#
_cell.length_a   1.000
_cell.length_b   1.000
_cell.length_c   1.000
_cell.angle_alpha   90.00
_cell.angle_beta   90.00
_cell.angle_gamma   90.00
#
_symmetry.space_group_name_H-M   'P 1'
#
loop_
_entity.id
_entity.type
_entity.pdbx_description
1 polymer ?
#
loop_
_entity_poly.entity_id
_entity_poly.type
_entity_poly.pdbx_seq_one_letter_code
_entity_poly.pdbx_strand_id
1 'polypeptide(L)'
;MTKRRLNKIRDADATKRKFLDAISMILIEQGFSAIRTNNIARLLGKDKNLIRYHFGSLNGLLKTYIQDKDYWRPFFERFRFSDNPDAKEIEELFIGLMQENFKVFSANEEMQKIIHWQISESSALMKSISDEREAEGDKLLKMAVPYFRESGVNFKAIIALLLGGSYYMVLQHKAINGVVCGIDLNSEKDKTDVLVAIGKIIEWAWQYAEENVNDKLQSTEKMNYEFEHLEELSEILLKDQGDNTTLNELEKELKRLERILLKQLLELSNETQISNFLQINLYRMGEICDNHFNPTSEGNLVAQSILNLMDHLTSQVEPLLPATLSLPKLFCKQQSLAYNEKWQFLKSWLQKIGIDEQLLLITGIPFNQFTFDGKMRWHNYKYLKKYEKIFEEIGEELPKDNYELMHLLIGLGFNHVRFENYCTKIFSAKIEGLSGLEAKSLLKIERTKLFQVNLYTKMVFDQDRKPVDEALAKWIDATIKGLSEKPHDIQLNPLKLKTRLTAMQLALFEKTLYTHGFYDEPNLDVFSEKIACNFSTKGQDVLSAPSVKSKMYTKDISAIKPLEPMVAAVLEDLRNFLI
;
A
#
# COMPACT_ATOMS: atom_id res chain seq x y z
N MET A 1 -15.44 0.06 76.46
CA MET A 1 -15.20 1.24 75.60
C MET A 1 -14.31 0.84 74.44
N THR A 2 -14.85 0.83 73.23
CA THR A 2 -14.17 0.42 72.00
C THR A 2 -13.32 1.58 71.46
N LYS A 3 -12.01 1.34 71.27
CA LYS A 3 -11.04 2.31 70.74
C LYS A 3 -11.51 2.86 69.37
N ARG A 4 -11.84 4.15 69.33
CA ARG A 4 -12.08 4.93 68.10
C ARG A 4 -10.81 4.90 67.25
N ARG A 5 -10.84 4.25 66.08
CA ARG A 5 -9.79 4.34 65.07
C ARG A 5 -9.76 5.78 64.53
N LEU A 6 -8.63 6.46 64.73
CA LEU A 6 -8.31 7.73 64.07
C LEU A 6 -8.40 7.52 62.54
N ASN A 7 -9.37 8.17 61.90
CA ASN A 7 -9.47 8.21 60.45
C ASN A 7 -8.29 9.04 59.91
N LYS A 8 -7.28 8.34 59.41
CA LYS A 8 -6.17 8.93 58.64
C LYS A 8 -6.77 9.56 57.38
N ILE A 9 -6.68 10.89 57.26
CA ILE A 9 -7.05 11.62 56.04
C ILE A 9 -6.28 10.98 54.89
N ARG A 10 -7.00 10.34 53.96
CA ARG A 10 -6.41 9.67 52.79
C ARG A 10 -6.22 10.72 51.71
N ASP A 11 -4.97 11.14 51.52
CA ASP A 11 -4.61 11.98 50.38
C ASP A 11 -4.69 11.13 49.09
N ALA A 12 -5.74 11.38 48.31
CA ALA A 12 -6.02 10.68 47.07
C ALA A 12 -4.96 10.96 46.00
N ASP A 13 -4.38 12.16 45.98
CA ASP A 13 -3.38 12.54 44.98
C ASP A 13 -2.00 11.98 45.33
N ALA A 14 -1.63 11.96 46.62
CA ALA A 14 -0.45 11.21 47.07
C ALA A 14 -0.57 9.71 46.77
N THR A 15 -1.79 9.17 46.80
CA THR A 15 -2.03 7.76 46.44
C THR A 15 -1.91 7.54 44.93
N LYS A 16 -2.44 8.45 44.09
CA LYS A 16 -2.27 8.39 42.63
C LYS A 16 -0.80 8.46 42.22
N ARG A 17 -0.01 9.38 42.78
CA ARG A 17 1.43 9.50 42.49
C ARG A 17 2.19 8.21 42.76
N LYS A 18 1.94 7.55 43.90
CA LYS A 18 2.54 6.24 44.23
C LYS A 18 2.22 5.17 43.20
N PHE A 19 1.03 5.18 42.59
CA PHE A 19 0.71 4.28 41.49
C PHE A 19 1.52 4.58 40.24
N LEU A 20 1.73 5.86 39.89
CA LEU A 20 2.58 6.26 38.76
C LEU A 20 4.05 5.90 39.01
N ASP A 21 4.57 6.15 40.21
CA ASP A 21 5.96 5.80 40.61
C ASP A 21 6.18 4.28 40.54
N ALA A 22 5.18 3.48 40.94
CA ALA A 22 5.25 2.03 40.81
C ALA A 22 5.30 1.56 39.35
N ILE A 23 4.58 2.24 38.44
CA ILE A 23 4.68 1.94 37.00
C ILE A 23 6.08 2.27 36.49
N SER A 24 6.59 3.45 36.82
CA SER A 24 7.96 3.89 36.49
C SER A 24 9.00 2.83 36.87
N MET A 25 8.98 2.41 38.14
CA MET A 25 9.93 1.43 38.66
C MET A 25 9.82 0.06 37.95
N ILE A 26 8.60 -0.44 37.78
CA ILE A 26 8.37 -1.72 37.06
C ILE A 26 8.83 -1.61 35.60
N LEU A 27 8.54 -0.50 34.93
CA LEU A 27 8.87 -0.29 33.52
C LEU A 27 10.40 -0.23 33.30
N ILE A 28 11.12 0.47 34.19
CA ILE A 28 12.58 0.59 34.12
C ILE A 28 13.26 -0.75 34.44
N GLU A 29 12.89 -1.40 35.55
CA GLU A 29 13.57 -2.60 36.06
C GLU A 29 13.17 -3.90 35.34
N GLN A 30 11.88 -4.05 35.02
CA GLN A 30 11.29 -5.33 34.58
C GLN A 30 10.70 -5.25 33.17
N GLY A 31 10.58 -4.06 32.59
CA GLY A 31 9.97 -3.83 31.29
C GLY A 31 8.44 -3.87 31.32
N PHE A 32 7.83 -3.53 30.18
CA PHE A 32 6.39 -3.31 30.08
C PHE A 32 5.56 -4.59 30.32
N SER A 33 6.09 -5.77 29.99
CA SER A 33 5.39 -7.06 30.13
C SER A 33 5.13 -7.45 31.60
N ALA A 34 5.90 -6.86 32.53
CA ALA A 34 5.75 -7.04 33.96
C ALA A 34 4.66 -6.12 34.57
N ILE A 35 4.12 -5.18 33.80
CA ILE A 35 3.08 -4.26 34.27
C ILE A 35 1.74 -4.98 34.34
N ARG A 36 1.42 -5.50 35.52
CA ARG A 36 0.15 -6.19 35.82
C ARG A 36 -0.43 -5.63 37.11
N THR A 37 -1.76 -5.58 37.19
CA THR A 37 -2.50 -5.07 38.37
C THR A 37 -2.00 -5.69 39.68
N ASN A 38 -1.76 -7.02 39.68
CA ASN A 38 -1.26 -7.73 40.86
C ASN A 38 0.19 -7.36 41.20
N ASN A 39 1.05 -7.11 40.21
CA ASN A 39 2.44 -6.73 40.44
C ASN A 39 2.52 -5.33 41.08
N ILE A 40 1.76 -4.38 40.54
CA ILE A 40 1.66 -3.01 41.07
C ILE A 40 1.09 -3.00 42.49
N ALA A 41 -0.01 -3.73 42.73
CA ALA A 41 -0.65 -3.81 44.03
C ALA A 41 0.26 -4.42 45.10
N ARG A 42 0.99 -5.49 44.74
CA ARG A 42 1.99 -6.13 45.60
C ARG A 42 3.12 -5.18 45.94
N LEU A 43 3.67 -4.48 44.94
CA LEU A 43 4.78 -3.54 45.14
C LEU A 43 4.42 -2.42 46.10
N LEU A 44 3.19 -1.89 46.02
CA LEU A 44 2.73 -0.79 46.87
C LEU A 44 2.16 -1.22 48.22
N GLY A 45 1.97 -2.51 48.46
CA GLY A 45 1.22 -3.02 49.62
C GLY A 45 -0.19 -2.44 49.69
N LYS A 46 -0.87 -2.31 48.54
CA LYS A 46 -2.18 -1.67 48.38
C LYS A 46 -3.17 -2.64 47.72
N ASP A 47 -4.46 -2.46 47.99
CA ASP A 47 -5.51 -3.25 47.33
C ASP A 47 -5.57 -2.90 45.83
N LYS A 48 -5.58 -3.92 44.96
CA LYS A 48 -5.74 -3.79 43.50
C LYS A 48 -6.99 -3.02 43.09
N ASN A 49 -8.05 -3.03 43.92
CA ASN A 49 -9.27 -2.28 43.69
C ASN A 49 -9.05 -0.76 43.67
N LEU A 50 -7.97 -0.25 44.28
CA LEU A 50 -7.64 1.17 44.25
C LEU A 50 -7.23 1.64 42.84
N ILE A 51 -6.73 0.75 41.98
CA ILE A 51 -6.46 1.07 40.57
C ILE A 51 -7.77 1.37 39.86
N ARG A 52 -8.79 0.52 40.05
CA ARG A 52 -10.14 0.76 39.49
C ARG A 52 -10.77 2.03 40.07
N TYR A 53 -10.59 2.29 41.37
CA TYR A 53 -11.15 3.47 42.02
C TYR A 53 -10.55 4.79 41.50
N HIS A 54 -9.23 4.87 41.35
CA HIS A 54 -8.55 6.12 40.97
C HIS A 54 -8.41 6.32 39.45
N PHE A 55 -8.36 5.22 38.68
CA PHE A 55 -8.02 5.26 37.25
C PHE A 55 -9.01 4.50 36.35
N GLY A 56 -10.06 3.90 36.92
CA GLY A 56 -11.07 3.12 36.20
C GLY A 56 -10.59 1.73 35.74
N SER A 57 -9.37 1.64 35.22
CA SER A 57 -8.76 0.40 34.73
C SER A 57 -7.23 0.46 34.77
N LEU A 58 -6.57 -0.68 34.52
CA LEU A 58 -5.10 -0.69 34.31
C LEU A 58 -4.71 0.18 33.12
N ASN A 59 -5.49 0.16 32.03
CA ASN A 59 -5.26 1.01 30.86
C ASN A 59 -5.42 2.50 31.20
N GLY A 60 -6.36 2.87 32.07
CA GLY A 60 -6.51 4.24 32.54
C GLY A 60 -5.32 4.72 33.37
N LEU A 61 -4.76 3.85 34.21
CA LEU A 61 -3.53 4.13 34.94
C LEU A 61 -2.34 4.32 33.98
N LEU A 62 -2.19 3.39 33.04
CA LEU A 62 -1.13 3.44 32.03
C LEU A 62 -1.23 4.67 31.13
N LYS A 63 -2.44 5.05 30.69
CA LYS A 63 -2.67 6.28 29.90
C LYS A 63 -2.25 7.52 30.71
N THR A 64 -2.65 7.59 31.97
CA THR A 64 -2.27 8.70 32.86
C THR A 64 -0.76 8.78 33.05
N TYR A 65 -0.09 7.63 33.23
CA TYR A 65 1.37 7.56 33.36
C TYR A 65 2.08 8.03 32.09
N ILE A 66 1.69 7.52 30.92
CA ILE A 66 2.35 7.91 29.67
C ILE A 66 2.13 9.39 29.41
N GLN A 67 0.92 9.93 29.62
CA GLN A 67 0.65 11.36 29.46
C GLN A 67 1.48 12.26 30.41
N ASP A 68 1.85 11.77 31.59
CA ASP A 68 2.73 12.48 32.54
C ASP A 68 4.19 12.47 32.07
N LYS A 69 4.65 11.39 31.42
CA LYS A 69 6.05 11.20 31.00
C LYS A 69 6.37 11.57 29.56
N ASP A 70 5.35 11.68 28.73
CA ASP A 70 5.50 11.93 27.29
C ASP A 70 6.01 13.35 27.01
N TYR A 71 7.26 13.46 26.53
CA TYR A 71 7.86 14.74 26.18
C TYR A 71 7.34 15.33 24.87
N TRP A 72 6.60 14.57 24.04
CA TRP A 72 6.11 15.09 22.76
C TRP A 72 5.12 16.23 22.95
N ARG A 73 4.30 16.17 24.00
CA ARG A 73 3.36 17.24 24.32
C ARG A 73 4.06 18.58 24.62
N PRO A 74 5.00 18.69 25.57
CA PRO A 74 5.72 19.93 25.79
C PRO A 74 6.60 20.33 24.58
N PHE A 75 7.04 19.38 23.76
CA PHE A 75 7.70 19.71 22.49
C PHE A 75 6.77 20.46 21.53
N PHE A 76 5.56 19.97 21.29
CA PHE A 76 4.58 20.67 20.44
C PHE A 76 4.10 22.00 21.03
N GLU A 77 4.18 22.17 22.35
CA GLU A 77 3.92 23.46 22.99
C GLU A 77 5.06 24.46 22.81
N ARG A 78 6.31 23.98 22.81
CA ARG A 78 7.53 24.82 22.68
C ARG A 78 7.90 25.12 21.24
N PHE A 79 7.82 24.13 20.36
CA PHE A 79 8.08 24.27 18.92
C PHE A 79 6.80 24.67 18.22
N ARG A 80 6.57 25.99 18.17
CA ARG A 80 5.45 26.60 17.46
C ARG A 80 5.98 27.66 16.51
N PHE A 81 5.28 27.81 15.40
CA PHE A 81 5.53 28.88 14.46
C PHE A 81 5.00 30.21 14.99
N SER A 82 5.57 31.29 14.46
CA SER A 82 4.95 32.62 14.46
C SER A 82 3.62 32.60 13.68
N ASP A 83 2.85 33.69 13.74
CA ASP A 83 1.55 33.77 13.05
C ASP A 83 1.66 33.65 11.53
N ASN A 84 2.82 33.96 10.95
CA ASN A 84 3.10 33.83 9.52
C ASN A 84 4.59 33.49 9.29
N PRO A 85 4.98 32.22 9.50
CA PRO A 85 6.38 31.83 9.46
C PRO A 85 6.91 31.83 8.03
N ASP A 86 8.15 32.29 7.84
CA ASP A 86 8.84 32.16 6.56
C ASP A 86 9.54 30.79 6.40
N ALA A 87 10.09 30.53 5.23
CA ALA A 87 10.75 29.26 4.92
C ALA A 87 11.88 28.93 5.92
N LYS A 88 12.66 29.95 6.28
CA LYS A 88 13.83 29.80 7.15
C LYS A 88 13.42 29.51 8.59
N GLU A 89 12.38 30.18 9.09
CA GLU A 89 11.81 29.88 10.40
C GLU A 89 11.34 28.42 10.48
N ILE A 90 10.69 27.92 9.42
CA ILE A 90 10.19 26.55 9.38
C ILE A 90 11.35 25.55 9.35
N GLU A 91 12.35 25.80 8.51
CA GLU A 91 13.58 25.02 8.44
C GLU A 91 14.26 24.92 9.81
N GLU A 92 14.56 26.07 10.43
CA GLU A 92 15.24 26.15 11.72
C GLU A 92 14.43 25.46 12.83
N LEU A 93 13.10 25.56 12.80
CA LEU A 93 12.22 24.86 13.74
C LEU A 93 12.34 23.35 13.62
N PHE A 94 12.34 22.79 12.40
CA PHE A 94 12.48 21.34 12.20
C PHE A 94 13.87 20.83 12.56
N ILE A 95 14.93 21.61 12.28
CA ILE A 95 16.29 21.31 12.72
C ILE A 95 16.33 21.23 14.25
N GLY A 96 15.84 22.27 14.92
CA GLY A 96 15.80 22.34 16.38
C GLY A 96 14.96 21.23 17.01
N LEU A 97 13.79 20.93 16.44
CA LEU A 97 12.89 19.86 16.90
C LEU A 97 13.57 18.50 16.84
N MET A 98 14.19 18.16 15.71
CA MET A 98 14.81 16.84 15.52
C MET A 98 16.11 16.68 16.33
N GLN A 99 16.91 17.73 16.43
CA GLN A 99 18.10 17.74 17.28
C GLN A 99 17.73 17.60 18.77
N GLU A 100 16.70 18.31 19.22
CA GLU A 100 16.25 18.18 20.60
C GLU A 100 15.64 16.79 20.85
N ASN A 101 14.83 16.26 19.92
CA ASN A 101 14.31 14.90 20.02
C ASN A 101 15.43 13.90 20.27
N PHE A 102 16.53 13.98 19.51
CA PHE A 102 17.68 13.12 19.73
C PHE A 102 18.29 13.29 21.13
N LYS A 103 18.52 14.53 21.58
CA LYS A 103 19.10 14.82 22.91
C LYS A 103 18.22 14.31 24.06
N VAL A 104 16.94 14.70 24.07
CA VAL A 104 16.01 14.38 25.15
C VAL A 104 15.72 12.89 25.18
N PHE A 105 15.56 12.25 24.01
CA PHE A 105 15.36 10.81 23.95
C PHE A 105 16.58 10.04 24.46
N SER A 106 17.81 10.49 24.12
CA SER A 106 19.05 9.89 24.61
C SER A 106 19.19 9.96 26.13
N ALA A 107 18.70 11.04 26.75
CA ALA A 107 18.79 11.27 28.20
C ALA A 107 17.62 10.66 29.00
N ASN A 108 16.50 10.34 28.36
CA ASN A 108 15.27 9.91 29.04
C ASN A 108 15.04 8.40 28.92
N GLU A 109 15.51 7.65 29.93
CA GLU A 109 15.36 6.19 30.00
C GLU A 109 13.89 5.73 30.05
N GLU A 110 13.01 6.47 30.71
CA GLU A 110 11.58 6.11 30.75
C GLU A 110 10.96 6.17 29.35
N MET A 111 11.24 7.23 28.59
CA MET A 111 10.74 7.33 27.23
C MET A 111 11.38 6.30 26.29
N GLN A 112 12.64 5.93 26.50
CA GLN A 112 13.23 4.79 25.78
C GLN A 112 12.41 3.51 26.01
N LYS A 113 12.00 3.23 27.25
CA LYS A 113 11.15 2.06 27.56
C LYS A 113 9.74 2.19 26.94
N ILE A 114 9.15 3.38 26.94
CA ILE A 114 7.83 3.63 26.33
C ILE A 114 7.85 3.46 24.81
N ILE A 115 8.85 4.02 24.12
CA ILE A 115 9.01 3.85 22.67
C ILE A 115 9.33 2.39 22.33
N HIS A 116 10.18 1.73 23.11
CA HIS A 116 10.44 0.30 22.94
C HIS A 116 9.16 -0.53 23.09
N TRP A 117 8.30 -0.22 24.06
CA TRP A 117 7.00 -0.87 24.19
C TRP A 117 6.10 -0.65 22.97
N GLN A 118 6.08 0.58 22.43
CA GLN A 118 5.27 0.92 21.24
C GLN A 118 5.58 0.02 20.03
N ILE A 119 6.85 -0.38 19.85
CA ILE A 119 7.32 -1.16 18.70
C ILE A 119 7.43 -2.67 18.96
N SER A 120 7.35 -3.11 20.21
CA SER A 120 7.57 -4.52 20.59
C SER A 120 6.30 -5.37 20.59
N GLU A 121 5.13 -4.79 20.83
CA GLU A 121 3.86 -5.53 20.88
C GLU A 121 2.69 -4.66 20.41
N SER A 122 1.69 -5.29 19.77
CA SER A 122 0.45 -4.62 19.41
C SER A 122 -0.37 -4.27 20.66
N SER A 123 -0.51 -2.97 20.95
CA SER A 123 -1.29 -2.45 22.07
C SER A 123 -2.23 -1.36 21.60
N ALA A 124 -3.54 -1.52 21.84
CA ALA A 124 -4.54 -0.51 21.50
C ALA A 124 -4.29 0.84 22.20
N LEU A 125 -3.76 0.79 23.43
CA LEU A 125 -3.36 2.00 24.17
C LEU A 125 -2.19 2.70 23.46
N MET A 126 -1.12 1.95 23.13
CA MET A 126 0.05 2.54 22.46
C MET A 126 -0.30 3.06 21.07
N LYS A 127 -1.19 2.39 20.33
CA LYS A 127 -1.73 2.89 19.08
C LYS A 127 -2.42 4.25 19.28
N SER A 128 -3.31 4.36 20.27
CA SER A 128 -4.01 5.64 20.52
C SER A 128 -3.05 6.79 20.84
N ILE A 129 -1.96 6.52 21.57
CA ILE A 129 -0.93 7.52 21.90
C ILE A 129 -0.12 7.89 20.65
N SER A 130 0.24 6.90 19.82
CA SER A 130 0.92 7.16 18.55
C SER A 130 0.07 8.00 17.60
N ASP A 131 -1.23 7.71 17.50
CA ASP A 131 -2.18 8.45 16.66
C ASP A 131 -2.33 9.90 17.17
N GLU A 132 -2.38 10.11 18.49
CA GLU A 132 -2.39 11.45 19.11
C GLU A 132 -1.11 12.25 18.75
N ARG A 133 0.07 11.63 18.79
CA ARG A 133 1.35 12.27 18.41
C ARG A 133 1.42 12.59 16.92
N GLU A 134 0.99 11.67 16.06
CA GLU A 134 0.96 11.87 14.60
C GLU A 134 0.04 13.03 14.23
N ALA A 135 -1.13 13.14 14.88
CA ALA A 135 -2.07 14.23 14.63
C ALA A 135 -1.50 15.61 14.98
N GLU A 136 -0.72 15.73 16.05
CA GLU A 136 -0.02 16.98 16.39
C GLU A 136 1.18 17.24 15.47
N GLY A 137 1.97 16.21 15.17
CA GLY A 137 3.10 16.31 14.24
C GLY A 137 2.69 16.72 12.82
N ASP A 138 1.56 16.21 12.33
CA ASP A 138 1.03 16.57 11.01
C ASP A 138 0.65 18.06 10.91
N LYS A 139 0.27 18.71 12.02
CA LYS A 139 0.03 20.18 12.01
C LYS A 139 1.31 20.94 11.69
N LEU A 140 2.45 20.52 12.25
CA LEU A 140 3.74 21.13 11.94
C LEU A 140 4.19 20.81 10.51
N LEU A 141 4.07 19.54 10.11
CA LEU A 141 4.48 19.10 8.76
C LEU A 141 3.69 19.80 7.65
N LYS A 142 2.41 20.09 7.87
CA LYS A 142 1.57 20.83 6.92
C LYS A 142 2.10 22.23 6.57
N MET A 143 2.85 22.87 7.47
CA MET A 143 3.46 24.18 7.22
C MET A 143 4.67 24.08 6.30
N ALA A 144 5.40 22.97 6.33
CA ALA A 144 6.52 22.72 5.42
C ALA A 144 6.07 22.28 4.03
N VAL A 145 4.97 21.51 3.91
CA VAL A 145 4.49 20.92 2.64
C VAL A 145 4.48 21.87 1.43
N PRO A 146 4.02 23.14 1.54
CA PRO A 146 4.02 24.07 0.41
C PRO A 146 5.39 24.30 -0.22
N TYR A 147 6.47 24.34 0.57
CA TYR A 147 7.83 24.61 0.11
C TYR A 147 8.48 23.44 -0.63
N PHE A 148 7.93 22.23 -0.45
CA PHE A 148 8.39 21.02 -1.13
C PHE A 148 7.44 20.60 -2.25
N ARG A 149 6.44 21.42 -2.58
CA ARG A 149 5.52 21.12 -3.69
C ARG A 149 6.29 21.20 -5.00
N GLU A 150 6.19 20.16 -5.81
CA GLU A 150 6.83 20.07 -7.14
C GLU A 150 8.36 20.08 -7.18
N SER A 151 9.03 19.98 -6.02
CA SER A 151 10.49 19.83 -5.94
C SER A 151 10.96 18.38 -6.09
N GLY A 152 10.04 17.41 -6.07
CA GLY A 152 10.39 15.98 -6.06
C GLY A 152 10.84 15.46 -4.69
N VAL A 153 10.90 16.32 -3.66
CA VAL A 153 11.34 15.96 -2.30
C VAL A 153 10.13 15.63 -1.43
N ASN A 154 10.10 14.43 -0.84
CA ASN A 154 9.11 14.07 0.18
C ASN A 154 9.63 14.40 1.58
N PHE A 155 9.41 15.65 2.02
CA PHE A 155 9.89 16.11 3.32
C PHE A 155 9.36 15.29 4.51
N LYS A 156 8.09 14.82 4.45
CA LYS A 156 7.53 13.95 5.49
C LYS A 156 8.33 12.64 5.63
N ALA A 157 8.73 12.05 4.52
CA ALA A 157 9.54 10.82 4.53
C ALA A 157 10.94 11.05 5.13
N ILE A 158 11.56 12.21 4.87
CA ILE A 158 12.85 12.58 5.46
C ILE A 158 12.73 12.70 6.98
N ILE A 159 11.72 13.44 7.47
CA ILE A 159 11.48 13.57 8.92
C ILE A 159 11.17 12.21 9.57
N ALA A 160 10.39 11.35 8.91
CA ALA A 160 10.11 10.01 9.40
C ALA A 160 11.38 9.14 9.53
N LEU A 161 12.30 9.21 8.57
CA LEU A 161 13.59 8.52 8.63
C LEU A 161 14.50 9.08 9.73
N LEU A 162 14.56 10.40 9.90
CA LEU A 162 15.31 11.03 10.98
C LEU A 162 14.77 10.63 12.36
N LEU A 163 13.44 10.58 12.51
CA LEU A 163 12.79 10.17 13.75
C LEU A 163 13.06 8.70 14.07
N GLY A 164 12.82 7.81 13.10
CA GLY A 164 13.05 6.38 13.25
C GLY A 164 14.53 6.04 13.47
N GLY A 165 15.43 6.70 12.74
CA GLY A 165 16.88 6.55 12.89
C GLY A 165 17.36 6.99 14.28
N SER A 166 16.88 8.14 14.77
CA SER A 166 17.16 8.62 16.13
C SER A 166 16.72 7.60 17.19
N TYR A 167 15.51 7.06 17.04
CA TYR A 167 14.99 6.05 17.96
C TYR A 167 15.81 4.77 17.95
N TYR A 168 16.12 4.24 16.76
CA TYR A 168 16.91 3.02 16.62
C TYR A 168 18.30 3.17 17.24
N MET A 169 19.03 4.25 16.91
CA MET A 169 20.38 4.48 17.41
C MET A 169 20.42 4.50 18.95
N VAL A 170 19.51 5.24 19.57
CA VAL A 170 19.45 5.36 21.03
C VAL A 170 19.01 4.05 21.69
N LEU A 171 18.00 3.37 21.16
CA LEU A 171 17.52 2.10 21.72
C LEU A 171 18.56 0.98 21.59
N GLN A 172 19.21 0.87 20.44
CA GLN A 172 20.28 -0.09 20.20
C GLN A 172 21.45 0.16 21.14
N HIS A 173 21.89 1.42 21.24
CA HIS A 173 22.95 1.84 22.17
C HIS A 173 22.59 1.45 23.61
N LYS A 174 21.38 1.77 24.08
CA LYS A 174 20.93 1.43 25.43
C LYS A 174 20.85 -0.08 25.66
N ALA A 175 20.47 -0.85 24.65
CA ALA A 175 20.26 -2.29 24.77
C ALA A 175 21.57 -3.08 24.85
N ILE A 176 22.56 -2.74 24.02
CA ILE A 176 23.79 -3.54 23.86
C ILE A 176 25.09 -2.75 23.98
N ASN A 177 25.03 -1.45 24.27
CA ASN A 177 26.18 -0.52 24.30
C ASN A 177 27.02 -0.62 23.01
N GLY A 178 26.34 -0.75 21.88
CA GLY A 178 26.93 -1.02 20.58
C GLY A 178 27.01 0.23 19.70
N VAL A 179 27.92 0.21 18.73
CA VAL A 179 28.08 1.26 17.73
C VAL A 179 27.11 1.07 16.55
N VAL A 180 26.63 2.16 15.97
CA VAL A 180 25.82 2.16 14.75
C VAL A 180 26.57 2.90 13.66
N CYS A 181 26.90 2.22 12.56
CA CYS A 181 27.72 2.78 11.48
C CYS A 181 29.05 3.40 11.97
N GLY A 182 29.61 2.87 13.06
CA GLY A 182 30.84 3.38 13.68
C GLY A 182 30.65 4.55 14.66
N ILE A 183 29.40 5.01 14.88
CA ILE A 183 29.05 6.06 15.85
C ILE A 183 28.80 5.42 17.23
N ASP A 184 29.52 5.88 18.25
CA ASP A 184 29.37 5.50 19.65
C ASP A 184 28.68 6.61 20.45
N LEU A 185 27.47 6.36 20.97
CA LEU A 185 26.73 7.36 21.76
C LEU A 185 27.27 7.52 23.19
N ASN A 186 28.40 6.91 23.57
CA ASN A 186 29.16 7.31 24.76
C ASN A 186 30.13 8.46 24.47
N SER A 187 30.46 8.72 23.20
CA SER A 187 31.33 9.81 22.77
C SER A 187 30.52 11.09 22.57
N GLU A 188 30.89 12.17 23.28
CA GLU A 188 30.26 13.49 23.09
C GLU A 188 30.52 14.05 21.69
N LYS A 189 31.67 13.70 21.09
CA LYS A 189 31.99 14.04 19.71
C LYS A 189 30.97 13.39 18.76
N ASP A 190 30.75 12.09 18.90
CA ASP A 190 29.87 11.31 18.03
C ASP A 190 28.41 11.76 18.18
N LYS A 191 27.97 12.08 19.40
CA LYS A 191 26.65 12.72 19.62
C LYS A 191 26.54 14.05 18.87
N THR A 192 27.60 14.85 18.91
CA THR A 192 27.65 16.13 18.19
C THR A 192 27.60 15.92 16.68
N ASP A 193 28.33 14.94 16.16
CA ASP A 193 28.36 14.59 14.74
C ASP A 193 26.95 14.17 14.26
N VAL A 194 26.20 13.41 15.07
CA VAL A 194 24.80 13.06 14.76
C VAL A 194 23.90 14.30 14.71
N LEU A 195 24.05 15.22 15.67
CA LEU A 195 23.24 16.46 15.70
C LEU A 195 23.52 17.36 14.49
N VAL A 196 24.79 17.46 14.08
CA VAL A 196 25.20 18.18 12.87
C VAL A 196 24.62 17.51 11.62
N ALA A 197 24.67 16.17 11.54
CA ALA A 197 24.12 15.42 10.42
C ALA A 197 22.59 15.59 10.29
N ILE A 198 21.86 15.58 11.41
CA ILE A 198 20.41 15.86 11.43
C ILE A 198 20.12 17.23 10.81
N GLY A 199 20.87 18.26 11.21
CA GLY A 199 20.75 19.62 10.64
C GLY A 199 21.04 19.63 9.15
N LYS A 200 22.15 19.04 8.72
CA LYS A 200 22.57 19.00 7.31
C LYS A 200 21.57 18.30 6.40
N ILE A 201 20.97 17.19 6.83
CA ILE A 201 19.97 16.47 6.03
C ILE A 201 18.74 17.35 5.78
N ILE A 202 18.31 18.10 6.80
CA ILE A 202 17.18 19.03 6.65
C ILE A 202 17.59 20.20 5.74
N GLU A 203 18.74 20.84 5.98
CA GLU A 203 19.27 21.93 5.13
C GLU A 203 19.36 21.53 3.65
N TRP A 204 19.91 20.35 3.35
CA TRP A 204 20.01 19.86 1.97
C TRP A 204 18.64 19.64 1.32
N ALA A 205 17.64 19.21 2.09
CA ALA A 205 16.30 19.05 1.57
C ALA A 205 15.71 20.41 1.14
N TRP A 206 15.89 21.45 1.96
CA TRP A 206 15.44 22.81 1.65
C TRP A 206 16.19 23.42 0.47
N GLN A 207 17.52 23.31 0.44
CA GLN A 207 18.34 23.78 -0.68
C GLN A 207 17.92 23.14 -2.01
N TYR A 208 17.78 21.81 -2.03
CA TYR A 208 17.35 21.11 -3.24
C TYR A 208 15.94 21.53 -3.68
N ALA A 209 15.04 21.80 -2.73
CA ALA A 209 13.70 22.26 -3.06
C ALA A 209 13.71 23.66 -3.69
N GLU A 210 14.51 24.57 -3.15
CA GLU A 210 14.65 25.94 -3.65
C GLU A 210 15.29 25.97 -5.05
N GLU A 211 16.37 25.22 -5.28
CA GLU A 211 17.07 25.14 -6.57
C GLU A 211 16.13 24.67 -7.70
N ASN A 212 15.35 23.61 -7.47
CA ASN A 212 14.44 23.08 -8.50
C ASN A 212 13.24 23.99 -8.80
N VAL A 213 12.79 24.78 -7.82
CA VAL A 213 11.71 25.76 -8.03
C VAL A 213 12.24 26.98 -8.79
N ASN A 214 13.43 27.47 -8.45
CA ASN A 214 14.06 28.59 -9.15
C ASN A 214 14.46 28.24 -10.59
N ASP A 215 14.98 27.03 -10.84
CA ASP A 215 15.27 26.55 -12.19
C ASP A 215 14.01 26.50 -13.07
N LYS A 216 12.88 26.07 -12.50
CA LYS A 216 11.57 26.08 -13.20
C LYS A 216 11.09 27.50 -13.51
N LEU A 217 11.21 28.44 -12.57
CA LEU A 217 10.80 29.83 -12.77
C LEU A 217 11.67 30.54 -13.82
N GLN A 218 12.99 30.42 -13.71
CA GLN A 218 13.94 31.01 -14.67
C GLN A 218 13.80 30.40 -16.06
N SER A 219 13.61 29.08 -16.17
CA SER A 219 13.33 28.45 -17.47
C SER A 219 12.00 28.91 -18.06
N THR A 220 10.97 29.13 -17.23
CA THR A 220 9.65 29.61 -17.69
C THR A 220 9.70 31.06 -18.18
N GLU A 221 10.37 31.97 -17.46
CA GLU A 221 10.52 33.38 -17.85
C GLU A 221 11.38 33.53 -19.11
N LYS A 222 12.54 32.86 -19.16
CA LYS A 222 13.41 32.87 -20.34
C LYS A 222 12.68 32.33 -21.56
N MET A 223 11.83 31.31 -21.40
CA MET A 223 11.06 30.71 -22.48
C MET A 223 9.86 31.57 -22.94
N ASN A 224 9.20 32.33 -22.05
CA ASN A 224 8.17 33.30 -22.46
C ASN A 224 8.71 34.22 -23.55
N TYR A 225 9.89 34.79 -23.29
CA TYR A 225 10.55 35.66 -24.25
C TYR A 225 10.91 34.97 -25.57
N GLU A 226 11.31 33.69 -25.54
CA GLU A 226 11.68 32.99 -26.77
C GLU A 226 10.49 32.71 -27.71
N PHE A 227 9.28 32.53 -27.17
CA PHE A 227 8.09 32.19 -27.97
C PHE A 227 7.23 33.39 -28.38
N GLU A 228 7.39 34.56 -27.75
CA GLU A 228 6.59 35.77 -28.05
C GLU A 228 6.51 36.07 -29.55
N HIS A 229 7.65 36.08 -30.26
CA HIS A 229 7.65 36.39 -31.68
C HIS A 229 6.96 35.29 -32.53
N LEU A 230 7.10 34.02 -32.15
CA LEU A 230 6.40 32.92 -32.81
C LEU A 230 4.88 33.03 -32.62
N GLU A 231 4.44 33.41 -31.43
CA GLU A 231 3.03 33.61 -31.10
C GLU A 231 2.43 34.78 -31.90
N GLU A 232 3.14 35.91 -32.00
CA GLU A 232 2.74 37.06 -32.82
C GLU A 232 2.58 36.69 -34.31
N LEU A 233 3.58 36.02 -34.89
CA LEU A 233 3.52 35.56 -36.28
C LEU A 233 2.37 34.56 -36.50
N SER A 234 2.17 33.67 -35.53
CA SER A 234 1.04 32.73 -35.53
C SER A 234 -0.30 33.45 -35.55
N GLU A 235 -0.50 34.48 -34.72
CA GLU A 235 -1.76 35.25 -34.67
C GLU A 235 -2.06 35.97 -35.98
N ILE A 236 -1.04 36.50 -36.66
CA ILE A 236 -1.18 37.14 -37.98
C ILE A 236 -1.64 36.09 -39.00
N LEU A 237 -0.99 34.92 -39.02
CA LEU A 237 -1.30 33.83 -39.95
C LEU A 237 -2.67 33.17 -39.69
N LEU A 238 -3.19 33.23 -38.46
CA LEU A 238 -4.57 32.82 -38.17
C LEU A 238 -5.60 33.74 -38.84
N LYS A 239 -5.26 35.03 -39.06
CA LYS A 239 -6.13 36.02 -39.71
C LYS A 239 -5.97 36.00 -41.23
N ASP A 240 -4.75 35.79 -41.72
CA ASP A 240 -4.44 35.70 -43.15
C ASP A 240 -3.49 34.53 -43.43
N GLN A 241 -4.06 33.38 -43.81
CA GLN A 241 -3.30 32.16 -44.11
C GLN A 241 -2.48 32.25 -45.41
N GLY A 242 -2.68 33.29 -46.23
CA GLY A 242 -2.02 33.48 -47.52
C GLY A 242 -0.82 34.44 -47.50
N ASP A 243 -0.46 35.01 -46.35
CA ASP A 243 0.65 35.96 -46.24
C ASP A 243 2.01 35.25 -46.37
N ASN A 244 2.51 35.18 -47.59
CA ASN A 244 3.83 34.62 -47.91
C ASN A 244 4.99 35.35 -47.21
N THR A 245 4.82 36.62 -46.84
CA THR A 245 5.87 37.37 -46.11
C THR A 245 5.96 36.83 -44.69
N THR A 246 4.84 36.76 -43.99
CA THR A 246 4.77 36.23 -42.62
C THR A 246 5.12 34.74 -42.56
N LEU A 247 4.76 33.95 -43.56
CA LEU A 247 5.19 32.53 -43.65
C LEU A 247 6.72 32.40 -43.72
N ASN A 248 7.39 33.24 -44.50
CA ASN A 248 8.86 33.23 -44.57
C ASN A 248 9.52 33.71 -43.27
N GLU A 249 8.89 34.65 -42.56
CA GLU A 249 9.35 35.11 -41.25
C GLU A 249 9.18 34.01 -40.19
N LEU A 250 8.04 33.32 -40.20
CA LEU A 250 7.78 32.15 -39.35
C LEU A 250 8.84 31.06 -39.54
N GLU A 251 9.20 30.71 -40.77
CA GLU A 251 10.24 29.71 -41.02
C GLU A 251 11.61 30.11 -40.48
N LYS A 252 11.97 31.40 -40.56
CA LYS A 252 13.22 31.92 -39.98
C LYS A 252 13.17 31.84 -38.46
N GLU A 253 12.02 32.17 -37.88
CA GLU A 253 11.81 32.15 -36.43
C GLU A 253 11.85 30.72 -35.87
N LEU A 254 11.23 29.75 -36.55
CA LEU A 254 11.32 28.34 -36.18
C LEU A 254 12.78 27.83 -36.20
N LYS A 255 13.58 28.23 -37.19
CA LYS A 255 15.02 27.90 -37.24
C LYS A 255 15.83 28.56 -36.11
N ARG A 256 15.44 29.78 -35.69
CA ARG A 256 16.03 30.47 -34.55
C ARG A 256 15.74 29.70 -33.26
N LEU A 257 14.47 29.40 -33.03
CA LEU A 257 13.99 28.62 -31.88
C LEU A 257 14.66 27.25 -31.80
N GLU A 258 14.74 26.53 -32.90
CA GLU A 258 15.42 25.23 -32.97
C GLU A 258 16.84 25.28 -32.40
N ARG A 259 17.65 26.25 -32.85
CA ARG A 259 19.04 26.42 -32.41
C ARG A 259 19.13 26.76 -30.93
N ILE A 260 18.25 27.64 -30.45
CA ILE A 260 18.25 28.10 -29.06
C ILE A 260 17.83 26.97 -28.13
N LEU A 261 16.73 26.26 -28.46
CA LEU A 261 16.20 25.19 -27.64
C LEU A 261 17.15 24.00 -27.59
N LEU A 262 17.79 23.62 -28.71
CA LEU A 262 18.82 22.58 -28.71
C LEU A 262 20.02 22.97 -27.86
N LYS A 263 20.48 24.23 -27.93
CA LYS A 263 21.58 24.71 -27.09
C LYS A 263 21.22 24.65 -25.61
N GLN A 264 20.02 25.11 -25.24
CA GLN A 264 19.55 25.05 -23.85
C GLN A 264 19.42 23.60 -23.37
N LEU A 265 18.90 22.70 -24.21
CA LEU A 265 18.79 21.28 -23.90
C LEU A 265 20.15 20.63 -23.59
N LEU A 266 21.22 21.04 -24.31
CA LEU A 266 22.60 20.57 -24.08
C LEU A 266 23.23 21.13 -22.78
N GLU A 267 22.73 22.26 -22.27
CA GLU A 267 23.20 22.86 -21.01
C GLU A 267 22.60 22.18 -19.78
N LEU A 268 21.50 21.42 -19.93
CA LEU A 268 20.84 20.70 -18.85
C LEU A 268 21.57 19.41 -18.50
N SER A 269 21.75 19.15 -17.20
CA SER A 269 22.53 17.99 -16.70
C SER A 269 21.70 16.92 -16.00
N ASN A 270 20.45 17.22 -15.62
CA ASN A 270 19.56 16.29 -14.91
C ASN A 270 18.37 15.86 -15.79
N GLU A 271 18.03 14.57 -15.80
CA GLU A 271 16.86 14.01 -16.49
C GLU A 271 15.55 14.72 -16.12
N THR A 272 15.39 15.14 -14.85
CA THR A 272 14.19 15.86 -14.41
C THR A 272 14.11 17.26 -15.02
N GLN A 273 15.25 17.96 -15.10
CA GLN A 273 15.33 19.27 -15.76
C GLN A 273 15.02 19.14 -17.25
N ILE A 274 15.60 18.13 -17.91
CA ILE A 274 15.36 17.83 -19.34
C ILE A 274 13.88 17.52 -19.58
N SER A 275 13.28 16.63 -18.79
CA SER A 275 11.87 16.27 -18.90
C SER A 275 10.95 17.48 -18.70
N ASN A 276 11.19 18.31 -17.68
CA ASN A 276 10.41 19.52 -17.45
C ASN A 276 10.56 20.53 -18.60
N PHE A 277 11.79 20.77 -19.06
CA PHE A 277 12.06 21.64 -20.19
C PHE A 277 11.29 21.19 -21.43
N LEU A 278 11.35 19.89 -21.77
CA LEU A 278 10.62 19.33 -22.90
C LEU A 278 9.11 19.42 -22.72
N GLN A 279 8.58 19.13 -21.52
CA GLN A 279 7.15 19.21 -21.21
C GLN A 279 6.59 20.60 -21.49
N ILE A 280 7.32 21.65 -21.12
CA ILE A 280 6.82 23.03 -21.24
C ILE A 280 6.95 23.53 -22.68
N ASN A 281 8.13 23.39 -23.29
CA ASN A 281 8.38 23.90 -24.64
C ASN A 281 7.54 23.18 -25.71
N LEU A 282 7.46 21.84 -25.63
CA LEU A 282 6.68 21.06 -26.60
C LEU A 282 5.18 21.24 -26.40
N TYR A 283 4.71 21.53 -25.19
CA TYR A 283 3.30 21.86 -24.95
C TYR A 283 2.90 23.14 -25.69
N ARG A 284 3.70 24.21 -25.60
CA ARG A 284 3.43 25.46 -26.32
C ARG A 284 3.44 25.29 -27.83
N MET A 285 4.47 24.61 -28.36
CA MET A 285 4.51 24.28 -29.79
C MET A 285 3.29 23.47 -30.21
N GLY A 286 2.86 22.52 -29.38
CA GLY A 286 1.65 21.74 -29.59
C GLY A 286 0.38 22.59 -29.65
N GLU A 287 0.22 23.57 -28.76
CA GLU A 287 -0.92 24.50 -28.79
C GLU A 287 -0.95 25.34 -30.07
N ILE A 288 0.19 25.91 -30.48
CA ILE A 288 0.27 26.69 -31.72
C ILE A 288 0.00 25.78 -32.93
N CYS A 289 0.56 24.57 -32.95
CA CYS A 289 0.29 23.58 -33.99
C CYS A 289 -1.21 23.23 -34.09
N ASP A 290 -1.87 23.02 -32.95
CA ASP A 290 -3.30 22.69 -32.88
C ASP A 290 -4.20 23.86 -33.31
N ASN A 291 -3.80 25.11 -33.06
CA ASN A 291 -4.53 26.31 -33.51
C ASN A 291 -4.53 26.45 -35.04
N HIS A 292 -3.44 26.01 -35.69
CA HIS A 292 -3.30 26.03 -37.16
C HIS A 292 -3.75 24.72 -37.83
N PHE A 293 -4.24 23.74 -37.06
CA PHE A 293 -4.68 22.47 -37.60
C PHE A 293 -6.11 22.55 -38.15
N ASN A 294 -6.26 22.21 -39.43
CA ASN A 294 -7.54 21.99 -40.08
C ASN A 294 -7.61 20.56 -40.66
N PRO A 295 -8.56 19.71 -40.20
CA PRO A 295 -8.67 18.33 -40.64
C PRO A 295 -9.02 18.19 -42.14
N THR A 296 -9.64 19.18 -42.78
CA THR A 296 -9.99 19.14 -44.20
C THR A 296 -8.90 19.74 -45.11
N SER A 297 -7.88 20.39 -44.54
CA SER A 297 -6.76 20.92 -45.30
C SER A 297 -5.71 19.82 -45.55
N GLU A 298 -5.23 19.69 -46.78
CA GLU A 298 -4.17 18.72 -47.12
C GLU A 298 -2.79 19.20 -46.68
N GLY A 299 -2.53 20.51 -46.69
CA GLY A 299 -1.19 21.06 -46.47
C GLY A 299 -0.86 21.39 -45.01
N ASN A 300 -1.82 21.94 -44.25
CA ASN A 300 -1.62 22.42 -42.87
C ASN A 300 -0.27 23.13 -42.66
N LEU A 301 0.13 24.02 -43.58
CA LEU A 301 1.53 24.47 -43.76
C LEU A 301 2.19 24.93 -42.45
N VAL A 302 1.53 25.82 -41.69
CA VAL A 302 2.05 26.35 -40.42
C VAL A 302 2.18 25.25 -39.37
N ALA A 303 1.12 24.46 -39.18
CA ALA A 303 1.12 23.34 -38.24
C ALA A 303 2.17 22.28 -38.61
N GLN A 304 2.40 22.04 -39.91
CA GLN A 304 3.44 21.13 -40.40
C GLN A 304 4.84 21.66 -40.10
N SER A 305 5.09 22.95 -40.29
CA SER A 305 6.39 23.56 -39.97
C SER A 305 6.71 23.50 -38.48
N ILE A 306 5.71 23.74 -37.62
CA ILE A 306 5.86 23.60 -36.16
C ILE A 306 6.08 22.13 -35.80
N LEU A 307 5.33 21.21 -36.41
CA LEU A 307 5.48 19.79 -36.16
C LEU A 307 6.88 19.28 -36.56
N ASN A 308 7.44 19.75 -37.68
CA ASN A 308 8.80 19.41 -38.10
C ASN A 308 9.86 19.86 -37.06
N LEU A 309 9.68 21.04 -36.46
CA LEU A 309 10.53 21.50 -35.36
C LEU A 309 10.41 20.59 -34.14
N MET A 310 9.18 20.25 -33.74
CA MET A 310 8.93 19.32 -32.64
C MET A 310 9.56 17.95 -32.88
N ASP A 311 9.42 17.40 -34.09
CA ASP A 311 10.00 16.11 -34.47
C ASP A 311 11.54 16.15 -34.41
N HIS A 312 12.15 17.24 -34.89
CA HIS A 312 13.60 17.36 -34.82
C HIS A 312 14.11 17.45 -33.37
N LEU A 313 13.45 18.22 -32.51
CA LEU A 313 13.78 18.30 -31.09
C LEU A 313 13.58 16.96 -30.38
N THR A 314 12.43 16.31 -30.58
CA THR A 314 12.05 15.08 -29.89
C THR A 314 12.91 13.88 -30.33
N SER A 315 13.32 13.80 -31.60
CA SER A 315 14.16 12.71 -32.12
C SER A 315 15.52 12.59 -31.41
N GLN A 316 16.07 13.68 -30.89
CA GLN A 316 17.35 13.69 -30.17
C GLN A 316 17.24 13.15 -28.74
N VAL A 317 16.03 13.14 -28.16
CA VAL A 317 15.78 12.87 -26.73
C VAL A 317 14.56 11.98 -26.49
N GLU A 318 14.18 11.14 -27.47
CA GLU A 318 13.00 10.26 -27.40
C GLU A 318 12.87 9.47 -26.07
N PRO A 319 13.95 8.93 -25.48
CA PRO A 319 13.86 8.20 -24.20
C PRO A 319 13.45 9.07 -23.00
N LEU A 320 13.75 10.38 -23.05
CA LEU A 320 13.56 11.35 -21.95
C LEU A 320 12.23 12.11 -22.05
N LEU A 321 11.43 11.87 -23.08
CA LEU A 321 10.17 12.56 -23.26
C LEU A 321 9.15 12.24 -22.15
N PRO A 322 8.50 13.26 -21.56
CA PRO A 322 7.48 13.07 -20.54
C PRO A 322 6.32 12.21 -21.04
N ALA A 323 5.91 11.22 -20.26
CA ALA A 323 4.75 10.39 -20.57
C ALA A 323 3.44 11.19 -20.69
N THR A 324 3.36 12.32 -19.98
CA THR A 324 2.21 13.23 -19.91
C THR A 324 2.14 14.23 -21.07
N LEU A 325 3.17 14.33 -21.90
CA LEU A 325 3.24 15.27 -23.01
C LEU A 325 2.06 15.06 -23.96
N SER A 326 1.29 16.11 -24.24
CA SER A 326 0.18 16.06 -25.19
C SER A 326 0.70 16.07 -26.62
N LEU A 327 0.09 15.27 -27.49
CA LEU A 327 0.48 15.16 -28.89
C LEU A 327 -0.33 16.13 -29.76
N PRO A 328 0.29 16.83 -30.72
CA PRO A 328 -0.44 17.67 -31.67
C PRO A 328 -1.44 16.87 -32.51
N LYS A 329 -2.59 17.48 -32.82
CA LYS A 329 -3.65 16.85 -33.63
C LYS A 329 -3.18 16.46 -35.02
N LEU A 330 -2.35 17.29 -35.66
CA LEU A 330 -1.78 16.98 -36.97
C LEU A 330 -0.93 15.71 -36.93
N PHE A 331 -0.07 15.57 -35.90
CA PHE A 331 0.72 14.37 -35.67
C PHE A 331 -0.19 13.15 -35.48
N CYS A 332 -1.21 13.26 -34.62
CA CYS A 332 -2.17 12.19 -34.40
C CYS A 332 -2.92 11.81 -35.69
N LYS A 333 -3.31 12.76 -36.53
CA LYS A 333 -3.96 12.49 -37.83
C LYS A 333 -3.03 11.68 -38.73
N GLN A 334 -1.80 12.14 -38.94
CA GLN A 334 -0.83 11.47 -39.80
C GLN A 334 -0.51 10.06 -39.32
N GLN A 335 -0.21 9.92 -38.03
CA GLN A 335 0.13 8.61 -37.45
C GLN A 335 -1.08 7.68 -37.41
N SER A 336 -2.29 8.16 -37.08
CA SER A 336 -3.50 7.31 -37.05
C SER A 336 -3.81 6.66 -38.39
N LEU A 337 -3.55 7.34 -39.52
CA LEU A 337 -3.71 6.77 -40.86
C LEU A 337 -2.75 5.59 -41.07
N ALA A 338 -1.46 5.77 -40.78
CA ALA A 338 -0.46 4.71 -40.90
C ALA A 338 -0.75 3.51 -39.99
N TYR A 339 -1.14 3.76 -38.74
CA TYR A 339 -1.48 2.70 -37.80
C TYR A 339 -2.80 2.00 -38.13
N ASN A 340 -3.75 2.68 -38.77
CA ASN A 340 -4.98 2.03 -39.25
C ASN A 340 -4.68 1.02 -40.37
N GLU A 341 -3.77 1.34 -41.31
CA GLU A 341 -3.34 0.38 -42.34
C GLU A 341 -2.68 -0.85 -41.72
N LYS A 342 -1.76 -0.64 -40.77
CA LYS A 342 -1.14 -1.72 -39.97
C LYS A 342 -2.19 -2.56 -39.24
N TRP A 343 -3.20 -1.93 -38.65
CA TRP A 343 -4.31 -2.63 -38.01
C TRP A 343 -5.13 -3.46 -39.00
N GLN A 344 -5.44 -2.95 -40.20
CA GLN A 344 -6.18 -3.75 -41.19
C GLN A 344 -5.41 -5.00 -41.61
N PHE A 345 -4.09 -4.91 -41.73
CA PHE A 345 -3.24 -6.08 -42.00
C PHE A 345 -3.31 -7.09 -40.85
N LEU A 346 -3.04 -6.65 -39.61
CA LEU A 346 -3.09 -7.50 -38.41
C LEU A 346 -4.46 -8.12 -38.21
N LYS A 347 -5.53 -7.33 -38.37
CA LYS A 347 -6.91 -7.79 -38.27
C LYS A 347 -7.21 -8.90 -39.27
N SER A 348 -6.81 -8.72 -40.53
CA SER A 348 -6.99 -9.73 -41.58
C SER A 348 -6.27 -11.03 -41.27
N TRP A 349 -5.06 -10.94 -40.71
CA TRP A 349 -4.29 -12.09 -40.27
C TRP A 349 -4.95 -12.83 -39.09
N LEU A 350 -5.35 -12.11 -38.02
CA LEU A 350 -6.04 -12.69 -36.87
C LEU A 350 -7.40 -13.33 -37.25
N GLN A 351 -8.10 -12.75 -38.24
CA GLN A 351 -9.32 -13.34 -38.79
C GLN A 351 -9.07 -14.68 -39.49
N LYS A 352 -7.96 -14.82 -40.24
CA LYS A 352 -7.59 -16.09 -40.89
C LYS A 352 -7.29 -17.20 -39.89
N ILE A 353 -6.72 -16.84 -38.73
CA ILE A 353 -6.45 -17.77 -37.62
C ILE A 353 -7.76 -18.27 -36.98
N GLY A 354 -8.87 -17.53 -37.13
CA GLY A 354 -10.16 -17.88 -36.54
C GLY A 354 -10.36 -17.30 -35.13
N ILE A 355 -9.69 -16.17 -34.82
CA ILE A 355 -9.90 -15.44 -33.57
C ILE A 355 -11.35 -14.94 -33.49
N ASP A 356 -11.97 -15.03 -32.31
CA ASP A 356 -13.35 -14.60 -32.14
C ASP A 356 -13.52 -13.09 -32.36
N GLU A 357 -14.68 -12.70 -32.89
CA GLU A 357 -14.95 -11.32 -33.30
C GLU A 357 -14.86 -10.34 -32.13
N GLN A 358 -15.25 -10.75 -30.92
CA GLN A 358 -15.21 -9.88 -29.75
C GLN A 358 -13.77 -9.60 -29.33
N LEU A 359 -12.90 -10.62 -29.28
CA LEU A 359 -11.49 -10.47 -28.97
C LEU A 359 -10.76 -9.68 -30.06
N LEU A 360 -11.10 -9.89 -31.34
CA LEU A 360 -10.56 -9.10 -32.44
C LEU A 360 -10.86 -7.61 -32.30
N LEU A 361 -12.10 -7.25 -31.96
CA LEU A 361 -12.49 -5.87 -31.68
C LEU A 361 -11.73 -5.28 -30.49
N ILE A 362 -11.47 -6.09 -29.46
CA ILE A 362 -10.73 -5.70 -28.27
C ILE A 362 -9.24 -5.45 -28.60
N THR A 363 -8.62 -6.33 -29.37
CA THR A 363 -7.21 -6.23 -29.81
C THR A 363 -6.96 -4.98 -30.65
N GLY A 364 -7.97 -4.51 -31.39
CA GLY A 364 -7.89 -3.30 -32.21
C GLY A 364 -8.02 -1.99 -31.45
N ILE A 365 -8.35 -2.01 -30.15
CA ILE A 365 -8.62 -0.78 -29.38
C ILE A 365 -7.44 0.20 -29.39
N PRO A 366 -6.17 -0.21 -29.16
CA PRO A 366 -5.05 0.73 -29.19
C PRO A 366 -4.93 1.50 -30.51
N PHE A 367 -5.21 0.84 -31.64
CA PHE A 367 -5.19 1.45 -32.96
C PHE A 367 -6.38 2.40 -33.17
N ASN A 368 -7.60 1.93 -32.85
CA ASN A 368 -8.84 2.68 -33.08
C ASN A 368 -8.98 3.91 -32.16
N GLN A 369 -8.41 3.85 -30.95
CA GLN A 369 -8.47 4.96 -29.98
C GLN A 369 -7.45 6.05 -30.31
N PHE A 370 -6.37 5.73 -31.01
CA PHE A 370 -5.35 6.68 -31.41
C PHE A 370 -5.84 7.52 -32.59
N THR A 371 -6.44 8.68 -32.26
CA THR A 371 -7.10 9.58 -33.22
C THR A 371 -6.77 11.03 -32.89
N PHE A 372 -6.92 11.93 -33.86
CA PHE A 372 -6.68 13.37 -33.65
C PHE A 372 -7.79 14.08 -32.87
N ASP A 373 -9.00 13.51 -32.82
CA ASP A 373 -10.11 14.06 -32.02
C ASP A 373 -9.97 13.74 -30.53
N GLY A 374 -9.14 12.75 -30.18
CA GLY A 374 -8.86 12.37 -28.80
C GLY A 374 -7.72 13.16 -28.17
N LYS A 375 -7.73 13.28 -26.83
CA LYS A 375 -6.59 13.80 -26.07
C LYS A 375 -5.49 12.73 -25.98
N MET A 376 -4.60 12.70 -26.97
CA MET A 376 -3.50 11.74 -27.04
C MET A 376 -2.24 12.29 -26.35
N ARG A 377 -1.54 11.41 -25.62
CA ARG A 377 -0.26 11.72 -24.98
C ARG A 377 0.86 10.87 -25.55
N TRP A 378 2.10 11.28 -25.31
CA TRP A 378 3.31 10.55 -25.71
C TRP A 378 3.29 9.09 -25.22
N HIS A 379 2.78 8.84 -24.00
CA HIS A 379 2.57 7.48 -23.50
C HIS A 379 1.70 6.63 -24.43
N ASN A 380 0.59 7.18 -24.96
CA ASN A 380 -0.31 6.44 -25.84
C ASN A 380 0.39 6.03 -27.13
N TYR A 381 1.13 6.96 -27.75
CA TYR A 381 1.89 6.69 -28.98
C TYR A 381 3.02 5.69 -28.74
N LYS A 382 3.80 5.86 -27.66
CA LYS A 382 4.89 4.95 -27.29
C LYS A 382 4.37 3.54 -26.99
N TYR A 383 3.23 3.43 -26.32
CA TYR A 383 2.56 2.15 -26.10
C TYR A 383 2.15 1.52 -27.44
N LEU A 384 1.47 2.27 -28.32
CA LEU A 384 1.01 1.78 -29.62
C LEU A 384 2.16 1.29 -30.50
N LYS A 385 3.25 2.07 -30.59
CA LYS A 385 4.49 1.71 -31.31
C LYS A 385 5.06 0.39 -30.80
N LYS A 386 5.06 0.18 -29.48
CA LYS A 386 5.55 -1.07 -28.88
C LYS A 386 4.57 -2.23 -29.06
N TYR A 387 3.28 -1.97 -28.91
CA TYR A 387 2.21 -2.95 -29.09
C TYR A 387 2.29 -3.55 -30.50
N GLU A 388 2.35 -2.68 -31.50
CA GLU A 388 2.44 -3.06 -32.91
C GLU A 388 3.74 -3.78 -33.25
N LYS A 389 4.89 -3.27 -32.80
CA LYS A 389 6.19 -3.91 -33.00
C LYS A 389 6.24 -5.36 -32.49
N ILE A 390 5.61 -5.66 -31.35
CA ILE A 390 5.58 -7.03 -30.83
C ILE A 390 4.75 -7.95 -31.73
N PHE A 391 3.64 -7.47 -32.31
CA PHE A 391 2.90 -8.25 -33.30
C PHE A 391 3.71 -8.47 -34.58
N GLU A 392 4.50 -7.49 -35.04
CA GLU A 392 5.43 -7.66 -36.15
C GLU A 392 6.55 -8.68 -35.85
N GLU A 393 7.15 -8.62 -34.65
CA GLU A 393 8.25 -9.50 -34.24
C GLU A 393 7.82 -10.96 -34.03
N ILE A 394 6.62 -11.20 -33.50
CA ILE A 394 6.08 -12.54 -33.33
C ILE A 394 5.68 -13.14 -34.69
N GLY A 395 5.19 -12.31 -35.62
CA GLY A 395 4.78 -12.74 -36.95
C GLY A 395 3.69 -13.80 -36.92
N GLU A 396 3.61 -14.65 -37.96
CA GLU A 396 2.57 -15.67 -38.08
C GLU A 396 2.69 -16.85 -37.10
N GLU A 397 3.71 -16.88 -36.23
CA GLU A 397 3.96 -18.02 -35.33
C GLU A 397 2.95 -18.12 -34.17
N LEU A 398 2.52 -16.98 -33.64
CA LEU A 398 1.55 -16.83 -32.55
C LEU A 398 0.76 -15.53 -32.75
N PRO A 399 -0.50 -15.41 -32.31
CA PRO A 399 -1.28 -16.41 -31.60
C PRO A 399 -1.97 -17.40 -32.56
N LYS A 400 -2.12 -18.66 -32.14
CA LYS A 400 -2.83 -19.72 -32.89
C LYS A 400 -4.30 -19.84 -32.52
N ASP A 401 -4.67 -19.34 -31.35
CA ASP A 401 -6.04 -19.36 -30.85
C ASP A 401 -6.34 -18.16 -29.94
N ASN A 402 -7.59 -18.06 -29.48
CA ASN A 402 -8.04 -16.99 -28.59
C ASN A 402 -7.26 -16.95 -27.28
N TYR A 403 -6.84 -18.10 -26.74
CA TYR A 403 -6.18 -18.18 -25.45
C TYR A 403 -4.73 -17.70 -25.52
N GLU A 404 -4.01 -18.02 -26.59
CA GLU A 404 -2.69 -17.46 -26.86
C GLU A 404 -2.74 -15.96 -27.12
N LEU A 405 -3.76 -15.46 -27.85
CA LEU A 405 -3.94 -14.02 -28.03
C LEU A 405 -4.25 -13.32 -26.69
N MET A 406 -5.07 -13.92 -25.83
CA MET A 406 -5.30 -13.39 -24.48
C MET A 406 -3.99 -13.28 -23.69
N HIS A 407 -3.14 -14.31 -23.70
CA HIS A 407 -1.85 -14.28 -23.02
C HIS A 407 -0.91 -13.23 -23.61
N LEU A 408 -0.89 -13.08 -24.94
CA LEU A 408 -0.12 -12.03 -25.60
C LEU A 408 -0.56 -10.63 -25.15
N LEU A 409 -1.86 -10.37 -25.11
CA LEU A 409 -2.41 -9.10 -24.63
C LEU A 409 -2.06 -8.81 -23.16
N ILE A 410 -2.05 -9.84 -22.30
CA ILE A 410 -1.58 -9.72 -20.91
C ILE A 410 -0.09 -9.36 -20.90
N GLY A 411 0.74 -10.07 -21.67
CA GLY A 411 2.17 -9.80 -21.80
C GLY A 411 2.51 -8.42 -22.36
N LEU A 412 1.59 -7.85 -23.14
CA LEU A 412 1.63 -6.48 -23.66
C LEU A 412 1.15 -5.42 -22.66
N GLY A 413 0.75 -5.80 -21.45
CA GLY A 413 0.23 -4.88 -20.44
C GLY A 413 -1.10 -4.23 -20.84
N PHE A 414 -1.91 -4.91 -21.67
CA PHE A 414 -3.17 -4.37 -22.17
C PHE A 414 -4.29 -4.43 -21.10
N ASN A 415 -4.41 -3.39 -20.30
CA ASN A 415 -5.29 -3.32 -19.13
C ASN A 415 -6.62 -2.59 -19.38
N HIS A 416 -7.32 -2.96 -20.47
CA HIS A 416 -8.59 -2.34 -20.85
C HIS A 416 -9.83 -3.08 -20.29
N VAL A 417 -10.92 -2.34 -19.99
CA VAL A 417 -12.12 -2.88 -19.29
C VAL A 417 -12.79 -3.98 -20.11
N ARG A 418 -12.88 -3.78 -21.43
CA ARG A 418 -13.49 -4.76 -22.34
C ARG A 418 -12.70 -6.06 -22.39
N PHE A 419 -11.38 -5.99 -22.25
CA PHE A 419 -10.51 -7.17 -22.23
C PHE A 419 -10.66 -7.95 -20.92
N GLU A 420 -10.64 -7.25 -19.79
CA GLU A 420 -10.92 -7.84 -18.47
C GLU A 420 -12.27 -8.56 -18.44
N ASN A 421 -13.32 -7.91 -18.97
CA ASN A 421 -14.66 -8.51 -19.09
C ASN A 421 -14.69 -9.72 -20.03
N TYR A 422 -13.90 -9.72 -21.09
CA TYR A 422 -13.78 -10.87 -21.98
C TYR A 422 -13.11 -12.05 -21.25
N CYS A 423 -11.98 -11.82 -20.57
CA CYS A 423 -11.27 -12.86 -19.81
C CYS A 423 -12.13 -13.47 -18.71
N THR A 424 -12.84 -12.66 -17.92
CA THR A 424 -13.71 -13.14 -16.84
C THR A 424 -14.89 -13.96 -17.38
N LYS A 425 -15.45 -13.61 -18.54
CA LYS A 425 -16.46 -14.44 -19.23
C LYS A 425 -15.90 -15.81 -19.64
N ILE A 426 -14.71 -15.86 -20.23
CA ILE A 426 -14.05 -17.11 -20.62
C ILE A 426 -13.80 -17.99 -19.38
N PHE A 427 -13.29 -17.42 -18.29
CA PHE A 427 -13.08 -18.17 -17.06
C PHE A 427 -14.38 -18.64 -16.42
N SER A 428 -15.43 -17.82 -16.45
CA SER A 428 -16.76 -18.19 -15.95
C SER A 428 -17.37 -19.35 -16.74
N ALA A 429 -17.27 -19.31 -18.08
CA ALA A 429 -17.74 -20.40 -18.94
C ALA A 429 -16.96 -21.70 -18.70
N LYS A 430 -15.65 -21.62 -18.43
CA LYS A 430 -14.81 -22.79 -18.12
C LYS A 430 -15.23 -23.52 -16.82
N ILE A 431 -15.82 -22.83 -15.86
CA ILE A 431 -16.26 -23.40 -14.59
C ILE A 431 -17.76 -23.72 -14.55
N GLU A 432 -18.49 -23.39 -15.60
CA GLU A 432 -19.92 -23.64 -15.69
C GLU A 432 -20.19 -25.16 -15.70
N GLY A 433 -21.09 -25.62 -14.83
CA GLY A 433 -21.42 -27.04 -14.68
C GLY A 433 -20.41 -27.88 -13.86
N LEU A 434 -19.28 -27.32 -13.42
CA LEU A 434 -18.33 -28.02 -12.55
C LEU A 434 -18.74 -28.03 -11.08
N SER A 435 -18.28 -29.02 -10.32
CA SER A 435 -18.41 -29.00 -8.87
C SER A 435 -17.54 -27.89 -8.25
N GLY A 436 -17.87 -27.46 -7.02
CA GLY A 436 -17.13 -26.39 -6.34
C GLY A 436 -15.64 -26.70 -6.13
N LEU A 437 -15.27 -27.97 -5.97
CA LEU A 437 -13.87 -28.39 -5.82
C LEU A 437 -13.13 -28.36 -7.17
N GLU A 438 -13.76 -28.86 -8.23
CA GLU A 438 -13.19 -28.86 -9.59
C GLU A 438 -13.02 -27.42 -10.11
N ALA A 439 -14.03 -26.57 -9.93
CA ALA A 439 -13.97 -25.15 -10.28
C ALA A 439 -12.84 -24.42 -9.53
N LYS A 440 -12.68 -24.67 -8.22
CA LYS A 440 -11.56 -24.11 -7.43
C LYS A 440 -10.21 -24.57 -7.94
N SER A 441 -10.06 -25.86 -8.27
CA SER A 441 -8.82 -26.42 -8.79
C SER A 441 -8.44 -25.77 -10.14
N LEU A 442 -9.42 -25.70 -11.05
CA LEU A 442 -9.23 -25.10 -12.38
C LEU A 442 -8.86 -23.62 -12.30
N LEU A 443 -9.57 -22.85 -11.47
CA LEU A 443 -9.28 -21.42 -11.28
C LEU A 443 -7.89 -21.17 -10.67
N LYS A 444 -7.40 -22.05 -9.79
CA LYS A 444 -6.02 -21.95 -9.27
C LYS A 444 -4.98 -22.18 -10.38
N ILE A 445 -5.24 -23.13 -11.28
CA ILE A 445 -4.37 -23.38 -12.44
C ILE A 445 -4.37 -22.17 -13.38
N GLU A 446 -5.54 -21.66 -13.75
CA GLU A 446 -5.65 -20.46 -14.60
C GLU A 446 -4.99 -19.24 -13.95
N ARG A 447 -5.18 -19.04 -12.65
CA ARG A 447 -4.46 -18.01 -11.87
C ARG A 447 -2.95 -18.17 -11.98
N THR A 448 -2.44 -19.40 -11.91
CA THR A 448 -1.00 -19.67 -12.00
C THR A 448 -0.47 -19.35 -13.40
N LYS A 449 -1.22 -19.72 -14.44
CA LYS A 449 -0.88 -19.39 -15.83
C LYS A 449 -0.83 -17.88 -16.08
N LEU A 450 -1.76 -17.11 -15.50
CA LEU A 450 -1.74 -15.64 -15.59
C LEU A 450 -0.41 -15.04 -15.09
N PHE A 451 0.12 -15.53 -13.97
CA PHE A 451 1.40 -15.06 -13.41
C PHE A 451 2.65 -15.62 -14.13
N GLN A 452 2.49 -16.63 -14.98
CA GLN A 452 3.56 -17.21 -15.79
C GLN A 452 3.69 -16.57 -17.17
N VAL A 453 2.79 -15.66 -17.54
CA VAL A 453 2.88 -14.93 -18.80
C VAL A 453 4.15 -14.07 -18.82
N ASN A 454 4.97 -14.25 -19.86
CA ASN A 454 6.15 -13.42 -20.08
C ASN A 454 5.73 -12.01 -20.49
N LEU A 455 6.22 -11.00 -19.77
CA LEU A 455 5.94 -9.61 -20.11
C LEU A 455 6.88 -9.14 -21.23
N TYR A 456 6.30 -8.69 -22.35
CA TYR A 456 7.03 -8.02 -23.44
C TYR A 456 7.32 -6.55 -23.11
N THR A 457 6.56 -5.97 -22.17
CA THR A 457 6.70 -4.58 -21.76
C THR A 457 6.37 -4.35 -20.30
N LYS A 458 7.01 -3.35 -19.70
CA LYS A 458 6.64 -2.80 -18.40
C LYS A 458 5.57 -1.70 -18.50
N MET A 459 5.24 -1.27 -19.73
CA MET A 459 4.20 -0.27 -19.97
C MET A 459 2.82 -0.89 -19.84
N VAL A 460 1.87 -0.10 -19.35
CA VAL A 460 0.44 -0.43 -19.37
C VAL A 460 -0.27 0.43 -20.42
N PHE A 461 -1.34 -0.08 -21.01
CA PHE A 461 -2.13 0.67 -21.98
C PHE A 461 -2.76 1.92 -21.37
N ASP A 462 -3.46 1.74 -20.25
CA ASP A 462 -4.15 2.77 -19.50
C ASP A 462 -3.40 3.03 -18.18
N GLN A 463 -2.87 4.24 -18.01
CA GLN A 463 -2.08 4.62 -16.83
C GLN A 463 -2.94 4.76 -15.56
N ASP A 464 -4.24 4.97 -15.69
CA ASP A 464 -5.15 5.19 -14.57
C ASP A 464 -5.78 3.87 -14.07
N ARG A 465 -5.46 2.76 -14.73
CA ARG A 465 -5.96 1.42 -14.37
C ARG A 465 -4.83 0.52 -13.90
N LYS A 466 -5.18 -0.37 -12.98
CA LYS A 466 -4.27 -1.43 -12.53
C LYS A 466 -3.95 -2.40 -13.67
N PRO A 467 -2.82 -3.12 -13.59
CA PRO A 467 -2.51 -4.22 -14.47
C PRO A 467 -3.63 -5.26 -14.54
N VAL A 468 -3.85 -5.85 -15.72
CA VAL A 468 -4.98 -6.77 -15.96
C VAL A 468 -4.82 -8.09 -15.21
N ASP A 469 -3.60 -8.56 -15.03
CA ASP A 469 -3.26 -9.75 -14.25
C ASP A 469 -3.66 -9.58 -12.78
N GLU A 470 -3.40 -8.41 -12.17
CA GLU A 470 -3.84 -8.10 -10.80
C GLU A 470 -5.38 -8.10 -10.71
N ALA A 471 -6.06 -7.45 -11.67
CA ALA A 471 -7.52 -7.38 -11.71
C ALA A 471 -8.16 -8.78 -11.86
N LEU A 472 -7.64 -9.59 -12.78
CA LEU A 472 -8.08 -10.97 -13.00
C LEU A 472 -7.77 -11.87 -11.81
N ALA A 473 -6.60 -11.75 -11.19
CA ALA A 473 -6.26 -12.52 -9.99
C ALA A 473 -7.22 -12.19 -8.84
N LYS A 474 -7.54 -10.91 -8.63
CA LYS A 474 -8.51 -10.49 -7.61
C LYS A 474 -9.91 -11.04 -7.91
N TRP A 475 -10.34 -11.01 -9.16
CA TRP A 475 -11.60 -11.60 -9.58
C TRP A 475 -11.62 -13.12 -9.35
N ILE A 476 -10.55 -13.83 -9.70
CA ILE A 476 -10.40 -15.28 -9.45
C ILE A 476 -10.47 -15.57 -7.95
N ASP A 477 -9.73 -14.85 -7.13
CA ASP A 477 -9.69 -15.06 -5.67
C ASP A 477 -11.07 -14.79 -5.04
N ALA A 478 -11.77 -13.74 -5.51
CA ALA A 478 -13.14 -13.46 -5.09
C ALA A 478 -14.12 -14.56 -5.55
N THR A 479 -13.95 -15.10 -6.76
CA THR A 479 -14.77 -16.20 -7.29
C THR A 479 -14.52 -17.50 -6.52
N ILE A 480 -13.26 -17.84 -6.24
CA ILE A 480 -12.89 -18.99 -5.39
C ILE A 480 -13.53 -18.88 -4.00
N LYS A 481 -13.57 -17.67 -3.42
CA LYS A 481 -14.23 -17.42 -2.13
C LYS A 481 -15.75 -17.50 -2.23
N GLY A 482 -16.33 -17.04 -3.35
CA GLY A 482 -17.77 -17.04 -3.63
C GLY A 482 -18.32 -18.40 -4.06
N LEU A 483 -17.47 -19.30 -4.55
CA LEU A 483 -17.74 -20.73 -4.68
C LEU A 483 -17.86 -21.30 -3.27
N SER A 484 -19.05 -21.10 -2.69
CA SER A 484 -19.45 -21.65 -1.41
C SER A 484 -19.04 -23.12 -1.39
N GLU A 485 -18.29 -23.51 -0.36
CA GLU A 485 -18.50 -24.85 0.19
C GLU A 485 -19.99 -24.89 0.54
N LYS A 486 -20.84 -25.40 -0.37
CA LYS A 486 -22.12 -25.91 0.09
C LYS A 486 -21.71 -26.92 1.16
N PRO A 487 -22.12 -26.75 2.43
CA PRO A 487 -21.84 -27.73 3.48
C PRO A 487 -22.76 -28.94 3.24
N HIS A 488 -22.70 -29.54 2.07
CA HIS A 488 -23.38 -30.75 1.66
C HIS A 488 -22.32 -31.63 1.04
N ASP A 489 -21.38 -32.05 1.89
CA ASP A 489 -20.69 -33.34 1.82
C ASP A 489 -19.97 -33.64 3.15
N ILE A 490 -20.53 -33.22 4.29
CA ILE A 490 -20.43 -34.11 5.44
C ILE A 490 -21.43 -35.21 5.09
N GLN A 491 -20.94 -36.35 4.57
CA GLN A 491 -21.70 -37.59 4.69
C GLN A 491 -22.08 -37.71 6.16
N LEU A 492 -23.31 -37.34 6.51
CA LEU A 492 -23.89 -37.66 7.79
C LEU A 492 -23.87 -39.19 7.84
N ASN A 493 -23.02 -39.75 8.70
CA ASN A 493 -22.99 -41.20 8.89
C ASN A 493 -24.44 -41.65 9.18
N PRO A 494 -25.09 -42.41 8.27
CA PRO A 494 -26.49 -42.79 8.42
C PRO A 494 -26.69 -43.75 9.61
N LEU A 495 -25.59 -44.31 10.13
CA LEU A 495 -25.53 -45.26 11.23
C LEU A 495 -25.00 -44.62 12.53
N LYS A 496 -25.21 -43.31 12.71
CA LYS A 496 -24.85 -42.62 13.96
C LYS A 496 -25.46 -43.29 15.19
N LEU A 497 -24.65 -43.43 16.24
CA LEU A 497 -25.10 -43.86 17.56
C LEU A 497 -25.84 -42.71 18.25
N LYS A 498 -27.10 -42.97 18.63
CA LYS A 498 -27.95 -42.04 19.37
C LYS A 498 -27.78 -42.25 20.86
N THR A 499 -27.19 -41.28 21.54
CA THR A 499 -26.98 -41.35 22.99
C THR A 499 -28.00 -40.51 23.75
N ARG A 500 -28.29 -40.92 24.99
CA ARG A 500 -29.08 -40.11 25.93
C ARG A 500 -28.24 -39.07 26.68
N LEU A 501 -26.93 -39.04 26.42
CA LEU A 501 -25.98 -38.12 27.02
C LEU A 501 -26.06 -36.76 26.35
N THR A 502 -25.88 -35.68 27.11
CA THR A 502 -25.60 -34.36 26.53
C THR A 502 -24.22 -34.34 25.88
N ALA A 503 -23.94 -33.38 24.99
CA ALA A 503 -22.63 -33.27 24.34
C ALA A 503 -21.46 -33.15 25.33
N MET A 504 -21.69 -32.57 26.51
CA MET A 504 -20.68 -32.46 27.55
C MET A 504 -20.43 -33.79 28.27
N GLN A 505 -21.50 -34.53 28.58
CA GLN A 505 -21.41 -35.87 29.17
C GLN A 505 -20.76 -36.88 28.21
N LEU A 506 -21.15 -36.86 26.93
CA LEU A 506 -20.58 -37.71 25.90
C LEU A 506 -19.07 -37.46 25.76
N ALA A 507 -18.67 -36.20 25.59
CA ALA A 507 -17.25 -35.86 25.45
C ALA A 507 -16.41 -36.29 26.66
N LEU A 508 -16.95 -36.15 27.87
CA LEU A 508 -16.26 -36.57 29.09
C LEU A 508 -16.18 -38.11 29.19
N PHE A 509 -17.27 -38.82 28.91
CA PHE A 509 -17.32 -40.28 28.97
C PHE A 509 -16.35 -40.91 27.98
N GLU A 510 -16.40 -40.49 26.71
CA GLU A 510 -15.52 -40.97 25.65
C GLU A 510 -14.04 -40.69 25.97
N LYS A 511 -13.73 -39.53 26.55
CA LYS A 511 -12.36 -39.22 26.98
C LYS A 511 -11.89 -40.13 28.12
N THR A 512 -12.77 -40.47 29.07
CA THR A 512 -12.44 -41.38 30.17
C THR A 512 -12.13 -42.77 29.62
N LEU A 513 -12.94 -43.28 28.69
CA LEU A 513 -12.69 -44.54 27.98
C LEU A 513 -11.35 -44.51 27.22
N TYR A 514 -11.09 -43.45 26.47
CA TYR A 514 -9.81 -43.22 25.79
C TYR A 514 -8.63 -43.25 26.77
N THR A 515 -8.76 -42.58 27.92
CA THR A 515 -7.70 -42.50 28.95
C THR A 515 -7.41 -43.87 29.58
N HIS A 516 -8.39 -44.75 29.64
CA HIS A 516 -8.26 -46.10 30.21
C HIS A 516 -8.04 -47.18 29.13
N GLY A 517 -7.69 -46.79 27.90
CA GLY A 517 -7.26 -47.72 26.86
C GLY A 517 -8.37 -48.49 26.15
N PHE A 518 -9.62 -48.03 26.22
CA PHE A 518 -10.72 -48.61 25.42
C PHE A 518 -10.61 -48.27 23.93
N TYR A 519 -9.79 -47.26 23.58
CA TYR A 519 -9.54 -46.82 22.21
C TYR A 519 -8.03 -46.68 21.95
N ASP A 520 -7.60 -46.99 20.74
CA ASP A 520 -6.22 -46.86 20.22
C ASP A 520 -6.15 -45.74 19.17
N GLU A 521 -6.75 -44.59 19.47
CA GLU A 521 -6.68 -43.44 18.56
C GLU A 521 -5.40 -42.64 18.81
N PRO A 522 -4.71 -42.14 17.76
CA PRO A 522 -3.36 -41.61 17.89
C PRO A 522 -3.28 -40.29 18.69
N ASN A 523 -4.36 -39.51 18.70
CA ASN A 523 -4.48 -38.29 19.50
C ASN A 523 -5.96 -37.88 19.66
N LEU A 524 -6.20 -36.92 20.57
CA LEU A 524 -7.54 -36.41 20.86
C LEU A 524 -8.16 -35.56 19.73
N ASP A 525 -7.36 -35.08 18.77
CA ASP A 525 -7.90 -34.37 17.60
C ASP A 525 -8.64 -35.36 16.69
N VAL A 526 -7.95 -36.42 16.26
CA VAL A 526 -8.53 -37.50 15.44
C VAL A 526 -9.71 -38.16 16.16
N PHE A 527 -9.58 -38.40 17.47
CA PHE A 527 -10.65 -38.98 18.26
C PHE A 527 -11.89 -38.08 18.32
N SER A 528 -11.71 -36.76 18.46
CA SER A 528 -12.83 -35.81 18.50
C SER A 528 -13.58 -35.70 17.18
N GLU A 529 -12.89 -35.87 16.04
CA GLU A 529 -13.51 -35.95 14.72
C GLU A 529 -14.36 -37.21 14.57
N LYS A 530 -13.84 -38.36 15.00
CA LYS A 530 -14.57 -39.63 15.01
C LYS A 530 -15.81 -39.57 15.89
N ILE A 531 -15.73 -38.98 17.09
CA ILE A 531 -16.90 -38.77 17.96
C ILE A 531 -17.94 -37.90 17.26
N ALA A 532 -17.53 -36.78 16.66
CA ALA A 532 -18.44 -35.86 16.00
C ALA A 532 -19.15 -36.48 14.78
N CYS A 533 -18.46 -37.36 14.06
CA CYS A 533 -18.98 -38.07 12.90
C CYS A 533 -19.93 -39.23 13.28
N ASN A 534 -19.65 -39.94 14.38
CA ASN A 534 -20.32 -41.21 14.69
C ASN A 534 -21.41 -41.12 15.78
N PHE A 535 -21.49 -40.02 16.53
CA PHE A 535 -22.44 -39.90 17.63
C PHE A 535 -23.42 -38.73 17.44
N SER A 536 -24.55 -38.87 18.12
CA SER A 536 -25.53 -37.82 18.40
C SER A 536 -25.90 -37.84 19.88
N THR A 537 -26.38 -36.71 20.39
CA THR A 537 -26.58 -36.46 21.82
C THR A 537 -28.02 -36.06 22.12
N LYS A 538 -28.38 -36.04 23.40
CA LYS A 538 -29.65 -35.50 23.88
C LYS A 538 -29.74 -34.01 23.56
N GLY A 539 -30.37 -33.70 22.42
CA GLY A 539 -30.63 -32.34 21.93
C GLY A 539 -29.70 -31.85 20.82
N GLN A 540 -28.73 -32.64 20.34
CA GLN A 540 -27.89 -32.27 19.19
C GLN A 540 -27.60 -33.49 18.30
N ASP A 541 -28.08 -33.46 17.06
CA ASP A 541 -27.85 -34.51 16.03
C ASP A 541 -26.52 -34.34 15.28
N VAL A 542 -26.03 -33.10 15.20
CA VAL A 542 -24.75 -32.75 14.59
C VAL A 542 -23.84 -32.17 15.66
N LEU A 543 -22.65 -32.76 15.78
CA LEU A 543 -21.61 -32.33 16.71
C LEU A 543 -20.45 -31.73 15.90
N SER A 544 -19.71 -30.81 16.54
CA SER A 544 -18.47 -30.26 15.96
C SER A 544 -17.27 -30.80 16.74
N ALA A 545 -16.25 -31.28 16.01
CA ALA A 545 -15.04 -31.84 16.62
C ALA A 545 -14.32 -30.86 17.57
N PRO A 546 -14.12 -29.57 17.22
CA PRO A 546 -13.58 -28.58 18.17
C PRO A 546 -14.45 -28.44 19.43
N SER A 547 -15.77 -28.49 19.26
CA SER A 547 -16.73 -28.37 20.36
C SER A 547 -16.71 -29.59 21.28
N VAL A 548 -16.52 -30.79 20.74
CA VAL A 548 -16.34 -32.04 21.51
C VAL A 548 -15.02 -31.99 22.28
N LYS A 549 -13.91 -31.67 21.60
CA LYS A 549 -12.57 -31.60 22.21
C LYS A 549 -12.51 -30.62 23.38
N SER A 550 -13.10 -29.43 23.23
CA SER A 550 -13.13 -28.43 24.31
C SER A 550 -13.86 -28.94 25.57
N LYS A 551 -14.92 -29.73 25.41
CA LYS A 551 -15.74 -30.25 26.52
C LYS A 551 -15.09 -31.41 27.27
N MET A 552 -14.12 -32.10 26.68
CA MET A 552 -13.36 -33.17 27.33
C MET A 552 -12.62 -32.69 28.60
N TYR A 553 -12.38 -31.38 28.76
CA TYR A 553 -11.65 -30.81 29.90
C TYR A 553 -12.54 -30.08 30.89
N THR A 554 -13.86 -30.21 30.77
CA THR A 554 -14.79 -29.57 31.70
C THR A 554 -14.56 -30.05 33.13
N LYS A 555 -14.68 -29.14 34.10
CA LYS A 555 -14.73 -29.46 35.54
C LYS A 555 -16.15 -29.32 36.11
N ASP A 556 -17.15 -29.27 35.24
CA ASP A 556 -18.54 -29.09 35.63
C ASP A 556 -19.09 -30.35 36.30
N ILE A 557 -19.31 -30.26 37.61
CA ILE A 557 -19.84 -31.32 38.46
C ILE A 557 -21.22 -31.78 37.96
N SER A 558 -22.00 -30.90 37.33
CA SER A 558 -23.33 -31.23 36.81
C SER A 558 -23.29 -32.20 35.62
N ALA A 559 -22.17 -32.23 34.86
CA ALA A 559 -21.95 -33.19 33.79
C ALA A 559 -21.38 -34.52 34.31
N ILE A 560 -20.60 -34.50 35.40
CA ILE A 560 -19.92 -35.68 35.97
C ILE A 560 -20.89 -36.55 36.79
N LYS A 561 -21.66 -35.92 37.69
CA LYS A 561 -22.51 -36.62 38.66
C LYS A 561 -23.52 -37.60 38.05
N PRO A 562 -24.14 -37.32 36.88
CA PRO A 562 -25.07 -38.27 36.26
C PRO A 562 -24.42 -39.51 35.63
N LEU A 563 -23.11 -39.48 35.33
CA LEU A 563 -22.42 -40.60 34.68
C LEU A 563 -22.03 -41.70 35.66
N GLU A 564 -21.67 -41.35 36.89
CA GLU A 564 -21.22 -42.29 37.93
C GLU A 564 -22.17 -43.49 38.14
N PRO A 565 -23.48 -43.32 38.40
CA PRO A 565 -24.36 -44.45 38.61
C PRO A 565 -24.53 -45.32 37.35
N MET A 566 -24.41 -44.74 36.15
CA MET A 566 -24.49 -45.50 34.89
C MET A 566 -23.27 -46.42 34.73
N VAL A 567 -22.07 -45.91 35.02
CA VAL A 567 -20.83 -46.68 34.92
C VAL A 567 -20.76 -47.73 36.02
N ALA A 568 -21.22 -47.42 37.24
CA ALA A 568 -21.28 -48.38 38.33
C ALA A 568 -22.15 -49.59 38.00
N ALA A 569 -23.31 -49.38 37.37
CA ALA A 569 -24.19 -50.46 36.93
C ALA A 569 -23.52 -51.36 35.88
N VAL A 570 -22.87 -50.76 34.86
CA VAL A 570 -22.13 -51.53 33.84
C VAL A 570 -21.00 -52.34 34.48
N LEU A 571 -20.29 -51.78 35.46
CA LEU A 571 -19.23 -52.49 36.16
C LEU A 571 -19.77 -53.68 36.98
N GLU A 572 -20.94 -53.52 37.60
CA GLU A 572 -21.62 -54.60 38.33
C GLU A 572 -22.04 -55.72 37.39
N ASP A 573 -22.63 -55.40 36.23
CA ASP A 573 -22.96 -56.38 35.20
C ASP A 573 -21.71 -57.16 34.73
N LEU A 574 -20.61 -56.45 34.45
CA LEU A 574 -19.35 -57.09 34.07
C LEU A 574 -18.80 -58.02 35.16
N ARG A 575 -18.91 -57.63 36.44
CA ARG A 575 -18.50 -58.48 37.57
C ARG A 575 -19.35 -59.72 37.69
N ASN A 576 -20.64 -59.64 37.37
CA ASN A 576 -21.54 -60.80 37.39
C ASN A 576 -21.19 -61.85 36.32
N PHE A 577 -20.53 -61.46 35.23
CA PHE A 577 -19.99 -62.43 34.25
C PHE A 577 -18.69 -63.11 34.69
N LEU A 578 -18.06 -62.62 35.79
CA LEU A 578 -16.82 -63.16 36.34
C LEU A 578 -17.04 -64.09 37.54
N ILE A 579 -18.29 -64.27 37.95
CA ILE A 579 -18.77 -65.21 38.99
C ILE A 579 -19.48 -66.35 38.27
#